data_AF-A0A2E1JBP2-F1
#
_entry.id   AF-A0A2E1JBP2-F1
#
_cell.length_a   1.000
_cell.length_b   1.000
_cell.length_c   1.000
_cell.angle_alpha   90.00
_cell.angle_beta   90.00
_cell.angle_gamma   90.00
#
_symmetry.space_group_name_H-M   'P 1'
#
loop_
_entity.id
_entity.type
_entity.pdbx_description
1 polymer ?
#
loop_
_entity_poly.entity_id
_entity_poly.type
_entity_poly.pdbx_seq_one_letter_code
_entity_poly.pdbx_strand_id
1 'polypeptide(L)' 'PSLATIADGSYPVSRSLYIYVNTDKAAENPALVSYVDYYLGDGYQDGVENAFGPGVGYVALPSDIKAASDAAWAGAKG' A
#
# COMPACT_ATOMS: atom_id res chain seq x y z
N PRO A 1 20.41 -7.48 -6.61
CA PRO A 1 19.15 -7.00 -5.99
C PRO A 1 19.14 -7.35 -4.51
N SER A 2 18.62 -6.46 -3.67
CA SER A 2 18.35 -6.70 -2.25
C SER A 2 17.01 -6.05 -1.88
N LEU A 3 16.39 -6.48 -0.78
CA LEU A 3 15.17 -5.83 -0.28
C LEU A 3 15.38 -4.33 -0.04
N ALA A 4 16.54 -3.94 0.51
CA ALA A 4 16.89 -2.54 0.73
C ALA A 4 16.91 -1.74 -0.58
N THR A 5 17.64 -2.23 -1.60
CA THR A 5 17.74 -1.56 -2.90
C THR A 5 16.41 -1.52 -3.68
N ILE A 6 15.47 -2.42 -3.38
CA ILE A 6 14.13 -2.41 -3.98
C ILE A 6 13.25 -1.40 -3.25
N ALA A 7 13.29 -1.40 -1.92
CA ALA A 7 12.48 -0.51 -1.08
C ALA A 7 12.88 0.97 -1.25
N ASP A 8 14.18 1.26 -1.44
CA ASP A 8 14.69 2.62 -1.67
C ASP A 8 14.66 3.06 -3.15
N GLY A 9 14.22 2.18 -4.06
CA GLY A 9 14.10 2.46 -5.49
C GLY A 9 15.42 2.52 -6.28
N SER A 10 16.57 2.26 -5.65
CA SER A 10 17.88 2.27 -6.34
C SER A 10 18.08 1.06 -7.27
N TYR A 11 17.29 0.00 -7.10
CA TYR A 11 17.31 -1.16 -8.01
C TYR A 11 16.55 -0.83 -9.31
N PRO A 12 17.23 -0.78 -10.48
CA PRO A 12 16.69 -0.15 -11.69
C PRO A 12 15.40 -0.73 -12.27
N VAL A 13 15.05 -1.98 -11.92
CA VAL A 13 13.84 -2.66 -12.39
C VAL A 13 12.78 -2.81 -11.31
N SER A 14 13.02 -2.25 -10.11
CA SER A 14 11.97 -2.10 -9.09
C SER A 14 10.96 -1.04 -9.51
N ARG A 15 9.71 -1.20 -9.03
CA ARG A 15 8.65 -0.22 -9.25
C ARG A 15 7.62 -0.30 -8.13
N SER A 16 7.06 0.85 -7.78
CA SER A 16 5.89 0.90 -6.90
C SER A 16 4.65 0.37 -7.61
N LEU A 17 3.78 -0.27 -6.84
CA LEU A 17 2.44 -0.68 -7.28
C LEU A 17 1.42 0.28 -6.66
N TYR A 18 0.38 0.62 -7.42
CA TYR A 18 -0.61 1.62 -7.01
C TYR A 18 -2.02 1.08 -7.16
N ILE A 19 -2.87 1.39 -6.18
CA ILE A 19 -4.32 1.25 -6.25
C ILE A 19 -4.90 2.66 -6.32
N TYR A 20 -5.62 2.96 -7.40
CA TYR A 20 -6.26 4.27 -7.59
C TYR A 20 -7.70 4.22 -7.11
N VAL A 21 -8.02 5.04 -6.11
CA VAL A 21 -9.35 5.13 -5.51
C VAL A 21 -10.04 6.39 -6.02
N ASN A 22 -11.27 6.25 -6.51
CA ASN A 22 -12.11 7.41 -6.82
C ASN A 22 -12.70 7.96 -5.52
N THR A 23 -12.25 9.15 -5.12
CA THR A 23 -12.64 9.79 -3.85
C THR A 23 -14.09 10.29 -3.87
N ASP A 24 -14.58 10.77 -5.00
CA ASP A 24 -15.99 11.17 -5.13
C ASP A 24 -16.92 9.97 -4.90
N LYS A 25 -16.52 8.79 -5.38
CA LYS A 25 -17.26 7.54 -5.15
C LYS A 25 -17.11 6.99 -3.74
N ALA A 26 -16.03 7.32 -3.04
CA ALA A 26 -15.86 6.93 -1.64
C ALA A 26 -16.89 7.62 -0.74
N ALA A 27 -17.23 8.88 -1.02
CA ALA A 27 -18.26 9.62 -0.28
C ALA A 27 -19.67 9.00 -0.40
N GLU A 28 -19.96 8.37 -1.54
CA GLU A 28 -21.27 7.76 -1.83
C GLU A 28 -21.33 6.26 -1.49
N ASN A 29 -20.18 5.60 -1.25
CA ASN A 29 -20.09 4.16 -1.08
C ASN A 29 -19.27 3.79 0.16
N PRO A 30 -19.93 3.57 1.32
CA PRO A 30 -19.26 3.16 2.55
C PRO A 30 -18.46 1.86 2.41
N ALA A 31 -18.85 0.93 1.53
CA ALA A 31 -18.11 -0.30 1.31
C ALA A 31 -16.75 -0.06 0.63
N LEU A 32 -16.65 0.95 -0.23
CA LEU A 32 -15.36 1.36 -0.80
C LEU A 32 -14.44 1.90 0.30
N VAL A 33 -14.96 2.72 1.21
CA VAL A 33 -14.18 3.22 2.34
C VAL A 33 -13.66 2.06 3.20
N SER A 34 -14.55 1.15 3.59
CA SER A 34 -14.18 -0.04 4.38
C SER A 34 -13.15 -0.92 3.69
N TYR A 35 -13.23 -1.08 2.36
CA TYR A 35 -12.25 -1.86 1.61
C TYR A 35 -10.86 -1.23 1.63
N VAL A 36 -10.77 0.09 1.43
CA VAL A 36 -9.47 0.78 1.44
C VAL A 36 -8.89 0.84 2.85
N ASP A 37 -9.72 1.05 3.87
CA ASP A 37 -9.31 0.97 5.28
C ASP A 37 -8.75 -0.42 5.62
N TYR A 38 -9.44 -1.49 5.21
CA TYR A 38 -8.94 -2.86 5.36
C TYR A 38 -7.63 -3.08 4.60
N TYR A 39 -7.57 -2.66 3.33
CA TYR A 39 -6.38 -2.88 2.50
C TYR A 39 -5.15 -2.17 3.02
N LEU A 40 -5.28 -0.97 3.59
CA LEU A 40 -4.15 -0.25 4.19
C LEU A 40 -3.80 -0.75 5.60
N GLY A 41 -4.70 -1.47 6.26
CA GLY A 41 -4.49 -2.15 7.55
C GLY A 41 -4.13 -3.63 7.37
N ASP A 42 -4.96 -4.51 7.94
CA ASP A 42 -4.75 -5.97 7.96
C ASP A 42 -4.52 -6.56 6.56
N GLY A 43 -5.22 -6.04 5.54
CA GLY A 43 -5.06 -6.48 4.15
C GLY A 43 -3.66 -6.21 3.59
N TYR A 44 -2.97 -5.16 4.03
CA TYR A 44 -1.59 -4.87 3.67
C TYR A 44 -0.64 -5.87 4.33
N GLN A 45 -0.86 -6.15 5.62
CA GLN A 45 -0.04 -7.12 6.35
C GLN A 45 -0.16 -8.51 5.72
N ASP A 46 -1.38 -8.98 5.50
CA ASP A 46 -1.62 -10.30 4.94
C ASP A 46 -1.24 -10.40 3.45
N GLY A 47 -1.56 -9.37 2.67
CA GLY A 47 -1.42 -9.38 1.21
C GLY A 47 -0.07 -8.92 0.67
N VAL A 48 0.73 -8.21 1.48
CA VAL A 48 2.04 -7.67 1.08
C VAL A 48 3.16 -8.19 1.98
N GLU A 49 3.02 -8.04 3.30
CA GLU A 49 4.10 -8.39 4.24
C GLU A 49 4.22 -9.91 4.44
N ASN A 50 3.08 -10.60 4.53
CA ASN A 50 3.00 -12.02 4.92
C ASN A 50 2.59 -12.96 3.77
N ALA A 51 2.19 -12.42 2.60
CA ALA A 51 1.62 -13.21 1.50
C ALA A 51 2.56 -14.29 0.96
N PHE A 52 3.87 -14.12 1.17
CA PHE A 52 4.91 -14.95 0.59
C PHE A 52 5.99 -15.29 1.61
N GLY A 53 6.75 -16.35 1.34
CA GLY A 53 7.93 -16.70 2.15
C GLY A 53 9.01 -15.61 2.10
N PRO A 54 9.96 -15.61 3.05
CA PRO A 54 11.00 -14.59 3.13
C PRO A 54 11.75 -14.40 1.80
N GLY A 55 11.80 -13.15 1.31
CA GLY A 55 12.49 -12.80 0.07
C GLY A 55 11.75 -13.13 -1.23
N VAL A 56 10.49 -13.57 -1.16
CA VAL A 56 9.64 -13.87 -2.30
C VAL A 56 8.47 -12.90 -2.34
N GLY A 57 8.00 -12.52 -3.54
CA GLY A 57 6.79 -11.70 -3.70
C GLY A 57 7.02 -10.20 -3.67
N TYR A 58 6.13 -9.47 -3.00
CA TYR A 58 6.19 -8.02 -2.89
C TYR A 58 7.23 -7.57 -1.86
N VAL A 59 7.67 -6.31 -2.01
CA VAL A 59 8.51 -5.64 -1.01
C VAL A 59 7.63 -4.62 -0.30
N ALA A 60 7.61 -4.69 1.03
CA ALA A 60 6.88 -3.73 1.85
C ALA A 60 7.40 -2.31 1.57
N LEU A 61 6.47 -1.36 1.52
CA LEU A 61 6.78 0.05 1.46
C LEU A 61 7.68 0.45 2.62
N PRO A 62 8.66 1.35 2.40
CA PRO A 62 9.32 2.08 3.46
C PRO A 62 8.30 2.72 4.42
N SER A 63 8.62 2.78 5.71
CA SER A 63 7.67 3.20 6.74
C SER A 63 7.14 4.62 6.55
N ASP A 64 7.97 5.53 6.04
CA ASP A 64 7.60 6.90 5.68
C ASP A 64 6.63 6.94 4.48
N ILE A 65 6.86 6.11 3.47
CA ILE A 65 5.97 6.00 2.30
C ILE A 65 4.62 5.35 2.66
N LYS A 66 4.64 4.33 3.53
CA LYS A 66 3.41 3.72 4.06
C LYS A 66 2.61 4.73 4.87
N ALA A 67 3.26 5.47 5.78
CA ALA A 67 2.63 6.52 6.57
C ALA A 67 2.06 7.66 5.69
N ALA A 68 2.78 8.06 4.64
CA ALA A 68 2.28 9.03 3.67
C ALA A 68 1.03 8.53 2.92
N SER A 69 1.00 7.24 2.56
CA SER A 69 -0.17 6.62 1.91
C SER A 69 -1.38 6.60 2.84
N ASP A 70 -1.18 6.22 4.10
CA ASP A 70 -2.23 6.18 5.13
C ASP A 70 -2.78 7.58 5.39
N ALA A 71 -1.91 8.59 5.50
CA ALA A 71 -2.30 9.98 5.68
C ALA A 71 -3.06 10.55 4.47
N ALA A 72 -2.63 10.22 3.26
CA ALA A 72 -3.30 10.64 2.03
C ALA A 72 -4.74 10.09 1.97
N TRP A 73 -4.94 8.82 2.32
CA TRP A 73 -6.28 8.23 2.39
C TRP A 73 -7.12 8.82 3.53
N ALA A 74 -6.55 9.00 4.71
CA ALA A 74 -7.24 9.62 5.84
C ALA A 74 -7.75 11.04 5.52
N GLY A 75 -6.97 11.82 4.76
CA GLY A 75 -7.39 13.14 4.28
C GLY A 75 -8.42 13.09 3.15
N ALA A 76 -8.45 12.02 2.36
CA ALA A 76 -9.34 11.87 1.20
C ALA A 76 -10.73 11.31 1.55
N LYS A 77 -10.85 10.54 2.64
CA LYS A 77 -12.12 9.94 3.08
C LYS A 77 -12.97 10.86 3.98
N GLY A 78 -12.54 12.12 4.15
CA GLY A 78 -13.19 13.15 4.96
C GLY A 78 -14.37 13.79 4.24
#